data_AF-A0A959W9W2-F1
#
_entry.id   AF-A0A959W9W2-F1
#
_cell.length_a   1.000
_cell.length_b   1.000
_cell.length_c   1.000
_cell.angle_alpha   90.00
_cell.angle_beta   90.00
_cell.angle_gamma   90.00
#
_symmetry.space_group_name_H-M   'P 1'
#
loop_
_entity.id
_entity.type
_entity.pdbx_description
1 polymer ?
#
loop_
_entity_poly.entity_id
_entity_poly.type
_entity_poly.pdbx_seq_one_letter_code
_entity_poly.pdbx_strand_id
1 'polypeptide(L)'
;MTQLRLLSGPQSGKKIEVGSEHRFVIGRDDACNLVLDDPEVSRRHAYLIEAGGGIEVGDLGSSNGTRLNGRRVEQPTQLKPGDTLEIGGTRMQVDASTAVDPVEPAAAAPPPPPPPPQRSAIRRAVSGENSVIQRIKLERSVRRATILAGLAVLVAVAAVIAAVSGVFSSGDDEPTVPTAREVIEKAKPSTVRVLTKLDGVNSGAGTGWVYDSDNGLIVTNAHVVGDQGSVGLLTYRVMVGDSIRPATLYAVSPCSDLAILQVEDIQDVPQFSLGSQSDLAQGDVVNVLGFPGNEFTNFSSTPFQSTTGTVSVVMESLENRSQVRAQDPNIGPYENLIQTDAAINHGNSGGPMVDAMGNVVGINTLTALETQQQGFAIGIDLFKERAETLSQGDSIGYLGFDFNANGNGLIVNNAVDGTPAADKGFGSQQAIVTAIDGRQMRTRDDYCNAVGDAKTGDTATVEGISRSGRFRFDLPFQ
;
A
#
# COMPACT_ATOMS: atom_id res chain seq x y z
N MET A 1 26.97 8.53 -9.40
CA MET A 1 26.62 7.12 -9.10
C MET A 1 27.63 6.58 -8.10
N THR A 2 27.17 5.85 -7.10
CA THR A 2 28.04 5.30 -6.05
C THR A 2 28.78 4.07 -6.57
N GLN A 3 30.10 4.05 -6.40
CA GLN A 3 30.95 2.93 -6.78
C GLN A 3 31.51 2.25 -5.52
N LEU A 4 31.49 0.93 -5.50
CA LEU A 4 32.21 0.13 -4.52
C LEU A 4 33.51 -0.39 -5.12
N ARG A 5 34.61 -0.15 -4.42
CA ARG A 5 35.92 -0.69 -4.77
C ARG A 5 36.26 -1.83 -3.84
N LEU A 6 36.51 -3.02 -4.39
CA LEU A 6 36.96 -4.17 -3.60
C LEU A 6 38.41 -3.94 -3.19
N LEU A 7 38.67 -3.85 -1.88
CA LEU A 7 39.99 -3.63 -1.30
C LEU A 7 40.73 -4.94 -0.98
N SER A 8 40.01 -6.03 -0.73
CA SER A 8 40.57 -7.35 -0.42
C SER A 8 39.57 -8.45 -0.76
N GLY A 9 40.06 -9.69 -0.91
CA GLY A 9 39.28 -10.85 -1.37
C GLY A 9 39.65 -11.28 -2.80
N PRO A 10 39.08 -12.38 -3.32
CA PRO A 10 39.43 -12.95 -4.64
C PRO A 10 39.24 -11.99 -5.82
N GLN A 11 38.37 -10.99 -5.66
CA GLN A 11 38.04 -9.99 -6.67
C GLN A 11 38.62 -8.59 -6.38
N SER A 12 39.67 -8.51 -5.55
CA SER A 12 40.33 -7.25 -5.15
C SER A 12 40.74 -6.39 -6.36
N GLY A 13 40.51 -5.08 -6.26
CA GLY A 13 40.80 -4.10 -7.30
C GLY A 13 39.65 -3.85 -8.29
N LYS A 14 38.60 -4.68 -8.28
CA LYS A 14 37.40 -4.47 -9.09
C LYS A 14 36.57 -3.31 -8.55
N LYS A 15 36.07 -2.47 -9.46
CA LYS A 15 35.05 -1.45 -9.16
C LYS A 15 33.70 -1.96 -9.60
N ILE A 16 32.71 -1.76 -8.75
CA ILE A 16 31.33 -2.20 -8.97
C ILE A 16 30.45 -0.97 -8.87
N GLU A 17 29.65 -0.76 -9.90
CA GLU A 17 28.59 0.24 -9.88
C GLU A 17 27.38 -0.35 -9.17
N VAL A 18 26.92 0.33 -8.13
CA VAL A 18 25.64 0.01 -7.51
C VAL A 18 24.57 0.56 -8.46
N GLY A 19 23.85 -0.35 -9.13
CA GLY A 19 22.82 0.02 -10.09
C GLY A 19 21.63 0.73 -9.44
N SER A 20 20.79 1.40 -10.25
CA SER A 20 19.56 2.09 -9.82
C SER A 20 18.41 1.12 -9.48
N GLU A 21 18.76 -0.08 -9.03
CA GLU A 21 17.83 -1.16 -8.74
C GLU A 21 17.30 -0.97 -7.32
N HIS A 22 16.03 -1.31 -7.05
CA HIS A 22 15.43 -1.11 -5.72
C HIS A 22 16.21 -1.82 -4.60
N ARG A 23 16.97 -2.87 -4.92
CA ARG A 23 17.85 -3.55 -3.96
C ARG A 23 18.99 -4.29 -4.65
N PHE A 24 20.22 -3.84 -4.42
CA PHE A 24 21.44 -4.47 -4.89
C PHE A 24 21.93 -5.49 -3.85
N VAL A 25 21.81 -6.78 -4.14
CA VAL A 25 22.09 -7.86 -3.20
C VAL A 25 23.53 -8.35 -3.35
N ILE A 26 24.20 -8.52 -2.20
CA ILE A 26 25.56 -9.08 -2.09
C ILE A 26 25.47 -10.43 -1.39
N GLY A 27 26.09 -11.47 -1.96
CA GLY A 27 26.07 -12.81 -1.38
C GLY A 27 26.92 -13.80 -2.15
N ARG A 28 26.92 -15.06 -1.71
CA ARG A 28 27.65 -16.15 -2.39
C ARG A 28 26.83 -16.85 -3.48
N ASP A 29 25.52 -16.62 -3.52
CA ASP A 29 24.63 -17.19 -4.52
C ASP A 29 24.82 -16.49 -5.87
N ASP A 30 24.83 -17.25 -6.97
CA ASP A 30 24.98 -16.76 -8.34
C ASP A 30 23.84 -15.81 -8.77
N ALA A 31 22.72 -15.83 -8.05
CA ALA A 31 21.60 -14.92 -8.24
C ALA A 31 21.82 -13.51 -7.64
N CYS A 32 22.91 -13.25 -6.91
CA CYS A 32 23.18 -11.94 -6.32
C CYS A 32 23.77 -10.95 -7.35
N ASN A 33 23.46 -9.65 -7.20
CA ASN A 33 24.04 -8.60 -8.05
C ASN A 33 25.57 -8.55 -7.92
N LEU A 34 26.07 -8.78 -6.70
CA LEU A 34 27.48 -9.04 -6.43
C LEU A 34 27.66 -10.41 -5.80
N VAL A 35 28.22 -11.33 -6.58
CA VAL A 35 28.60 -12.68 -6.15
C VAL A 35 30.01 -12.66 -5.55
N LEU A 36 30.11 -12.98 -4.26
CA LEU A 36 31.36 -13.14 -3.53
C LEU A 36 31.63 -14.64 -3.32
N ASP A 37 32.70 -15.14 -3.95
CA ASP A 37 33.19 -16.51 -3.75
C ASP A 37 33.97 -16.62 -2.44
N ASP A 38 33.23 -16.63 -1.33
CA ASP A 38 33.77 -16.66 0.03
C ASP A 38 32.87 -17.52 0.93
N PRO A 39 33.37 -18.64 1.50
CA PRO A 39 32.56 -19.53 2.32
C PRO A 39 32.01 -18.88 3.61
N GLU A 40 32.61 -17.78 4.08
CA GLU A 40 32.09 -17.00 5.21
C GLU A 40 30.93 -16.07 4.81
N VAL A 41 30.64 -15.97 3.51
CA VAL A 41 29.52 -15.20 2.96
C VAL A 41 28.29 -16.10 2.80
N SER A 42 27.19 -15.68 3.44
CA SER A 42 25.87 -16.30 3.26
C SER A 42 25.40 -16.20 1.80
N ARG A 43 24.54 -17.14 1.37
CA ARG A 43 24.00 -17.18 0.00
C ARG A 43 23.46 -15.82 -0.45
N ARG A 44 22.65 -15.18 0.39
CA ARG A 44 22.32 -13.76 0.33
C ARG A 44 22.74 -13.16 1.67
N HIS A 45 23.64 -12.18 1.67
CA HIS A 45 24.34 -11.75 2.89
C HIS A 45 23.94 -10.33 3.29
N ALA A 46 24.06 -9.39 2.37
CA ALA A 46 23.75 -7.99 2.60
C ALA A 46 23.01 -7.43 1.39
N TYR A 47 22.45 -6.25 1.55
CA TYR A 47 21.92 -5.48 0.44
C TYR A 47 22.36 -4.03 0.53
N LEU A 48 22.35 -3.38 -0.63
CA LEU A 48 22.45 -1.94 -0.77
C LEU A 48 21.17 -1.42 -1.40
N ILE A 49 20.65 -0.32 -0.88
CA ILE A 49 19.51 0.40 -1.46
C ILE A 49 19.87 1.87 -1.62
N GLU A 50 19.31 2.53 -2.63
CA GLU A 50 19.33 3.99 -2.72
C GLU A 50 18.22 4.55 -1.84
N ALA A 51 18.57 5.35 -0.83
CA ALA A 51 17.65 5.97 0.10
C ALA A 51 18.18 7.33 0.59
N GLY A 52 17.30 8.34 0.65
CA GLY A 52 17.63 9.67 1.21
C GLY A 52 18.78 10.40 0.51
N GLY A 53 18.92 10.23 -0.81
CA GLY A 53 19.99 10.84 -1.62
C GLY A 53 21.38 10.19 -1.45
N GLY A 54 21.45 9.00 -0.85
CA GLY A 54 22.67 8.21 -0.70
C GLY A 54 22.41 6.71 -0.81
N ILE A 55 23.43 5.88 -0.59
CA ILE A 55 23.28 4.42 -0.51
C ILE A 55 23.23 4.02 0.95
N GLU A 56 22.30 3.15 1.33
CA GLU A 56 22.30 2.47 2.62
C GLU A 56 22.70 1.01 2.47
N VAL A 57 23.33 0.48 3.51
CA VAL A 57 23.64 -0.96 3.62
C VAL A 57 22.82 -1.59 4.73
N GLY A 58 22.28 -2.78 4.46
CA GLY A 58 21.60 -3.61 5.46
C GLY A 58 22.06 -5.07 5.39
N ASP A 59 21.97 -5.76 6.52
CA ASP A 59 22.26 -7.19 6.63
C ASP A 59 20.99 -8.02 6.38
N LEU A 60 21.10 -9.12 5.63
CA LEU A 60 19.98 -10.03 5.29
C LEU A 60 19.81 -11.19 6.29
N GLY A 61 20.22 -10.99 7.56
CA GLY A 61 20.26 -12.06 8.55
C GLY A 61 21.41 -13.04 8.29
N SER A 62 22.54 -12.53 7.84
CA SER A 62 23.71 -13.34 7.50
C SER A 62 24.30 -14.03 8.73
N SER A 63 24.91 -15.21 8.53
CA SER A 63 25.48 -15.99 9.63
C SER A 63 26.61 -15.27 10.36
N ASN A 64 27.40 -14.46 9.66
CA ASN A 64 28.58 -13.78 10.20
C ASN A 64 28.38 -12.26 10.39
N GLY A 65 27.28 -11.70 9.89
CA GLY A 65 26.95 -10.29 9.99
C GLY A 65 27.74 -9.42 9.01
N THR A 66 27.08 -8.35 8.55
CA THR A 66 27.68 -7.26 7.78
C THR A 66 28.31 -6.23 8.73
N ARG A 67 29.49 -5.71 8.39
CA ARG A 67 30.17 -4.67 9.19
C ARG A 67 30.47 -3.42 8.37
N LEU A 68 30.20 -2.25 8.95
CA LEU A 68 30.54 -0.95 8.41
C LEU A 68 31.58 -0.29 9.32
N ASN A 69 32.75 0.05 8.79
CA ASN A 69 33.89 0.61 9.53
C ASN A 69 34.24 -0.19 10.80
N GLY A 70 34.18 -1.53 10.70
CA GLY A 70 34.44 -2.47 11.77
C GLY A 70 33.30 -2.70 12.77
N ARG A 71 32.20 -1.94 12.67
CA ARG A 71 31.00 -2.09 13.53
C ARG A 71 29.92 -2.89 12.81
N ARG A 72 29.21 -3.75 13.53
CA ARG A 72 28.13 -4.55 12.94
C ARG A 72 26.96 -3.64 12.52
N VAL A 73 26.39 -3.91 11.35
CA VAL A 73 25.19 -3.25 10.84
C VAL A 73 23.98 -4.00 11.42
N GLU A 74 23.33 -3.40 12.42
CA GLU A 74 22.15 -3.99 13.07
C GLU A 74 20.84 -3.45 12.49
N GLN A 75 20.90 -2.28 11.86
CA GLN A 75 19.82 -1.62 11.13
C GLN A 75 20.40 -1.02 9.85
N PRO A 76 19.57 -0.78 8.81
CA PRO A 76 20.02 -0.12 7.58
C PRO A 76 20.78 1.16 7.90
N THR A 77 21.98 1.30 7.36
CA THR A 77 22.90 2.39 7.71
C THR A 77 23.43 3.06 6.44
N GLN A 78 23.34 4.38 6.38
CA GLN A 78 23.83 5.17 5.24
C GLN A 78 25.35 5.09 5.09
N LEU A 79 25.78 4.76 3.87
CA LEU A 79 27.17 4.73 3.42
C LEU A 79 27.63 6.12 3.01
N LYS A 80 28.83 6.48 3.46
CA LYS A 80 29.52 7.71 3.07
C LYS A 80 30.75 7.38 2.22
N PRO A 81 31.15 8.27 1.29
CA PRO A 81 32.42 8.12 0.60
C PRO A 81 33.59 7.95 1.59
N GLY A 82 34.39 6.91 1.38
CA GLY A 82 35.49 6.50 2.26
C GLY A 82 35.15 5.38 3.24
N ASP A 83 33.86 5.10 3.48
CA ASP A 83 33.45 4.02 4.38
C ASP A 83 33.91 2.66 3.88
N THR A 84 34.26 1.78 4.82
CA THR A 84 34.67 0.40 4.55
C THR A 84 33.59 -0.57 4.98
N LEU A 85 33.06 -1.33 4.02
CA LEU A 85 32.11 -2.40 4.21
C LEU A 85 32.84 -3.75 4.25
N GLU A 86 32.56 -4.57 5.25
CA GLU A 86 33.11 -5.92 5.40
C GLU A 86 31.98 -6.95 5.39
N ILE A 87 32.10 -7.92 4.49
CA ILE A 87 31.16 -9.03 4.27
C ILE A 87 31.98 -10.30 4.10
N GLY A 88 31.89 -11.24 5.06
CA GLY A 88 32.83 -12.35 5.16
C GLY A 88 34.27 -11.85 5.29
N GLY A 89 35.21 -12.40 4.52
CA GLY A 89 36.60 -11.95 4.41
C GLY A 89 36.82 -10.81 3.40
N THR A 90 35.77 -10.36 2.69
CA THR A 90 35.87 -9.33 1.67
C THR A 90 35.66 -7.94 2.27
N ARG A 91 36.59 -7.01 1.98
CA ARG A 91 36.45 -5.59 2.33
C ARG A 91 36.28 -4.73 1.08
N MET A 92 35.34 -3.81 1.13
CA MET A 92 34.97 -2.89 0.05
C MET A 92 34.98 -1.47 0.58
N GLN A 93 35.41 -0.51 -0.23
CA GLN A 93 35.35 0.90 0.10
C GLN A 93 34.39 1.62 -0.83
N VAL A 94 33.63 2.55 -0.26
CA VAL A 94 32.74 3.45 -0.99
C VAL A 94 33.58 4.55 -1.63
N ASP A 95 33.64 4.59 -2.96
CA ASP A 95 34.31 5.66 -3.69
C ASP A 95 33.40 6.89 -3.78
N ALA A 96 33.97 8.10 -3.71
CA ALA A 96 33.22 9.33 -3.97
C ALA A 96 32.81 9.37 -5.45
N SER A 97 31.52 9.54 -5.72
CA SER A 97 31.03 9.85 -7.07
C SER A 97 31.65 11.17 -7.53
N THR A 98 32.55 11.14 -8.50
CA THR A 98 33.01 12.35 -9.20
C THR A 98 31.87 12.87 -10.06
N ALA A 99 30.99 13.67 -9.46
CA ALA A 99 30.09 14.53 -10.22
C ALA A 99 30.90 15.75 -10.72
N VAL A 100 30.66 16.07 -11.98
CA VAL A 100 31.25 17.18 -12.76
C VAL A 100 31.10 18.52 -12.03
N ASP A 101 32.07 19.42 -12.24
CA ASP A 101 32.23 20.75 -11.62
C ASP A 101 30.91 21.49 -11.33
N PRO A 102 30.78 22.17 -10.17
CA PRO A 102 29.65 23.05 -9.91
C PRO A 102 29.72 24.25 -10.86
N VAL A 103 28.73 24.38 -11.74
CA VAL A 103 28.43 25.67 -12.36
C VAL A 103 27.87 26.59 -11.27
N GLU A 104 28.60 27.66 -11.03
CA GLU A 104 28.25 28.78 -10.14
C GLU A 104 26.82 29.31 -10.43
N PRO A 105 25.93 29.42 -9.44
CA PRO A 105 24.59 29.94 -9.67
C PRO A 105 24.64 31.46 -9.85
N ALA A 106 24.27 31.92 -11.06
CA ALA A 106 23.96 33.31 -11.31
C ALA A 106 22.75 33.73 -10.45
N ALA A 107 22.91 34.84 -9.73
CA ALA A 107 21.91 35.43 -8.85
C ALA A 107 20.57 35.68 -9.57
N ALA A 108 19.50 35.04 -9.09
CA ALA A 108 18.12 35.34 -9.48
C ALA A 108 17.54 36.42 -8.55
N ALA A 109 16.89 37.42 -9.14
CA ALA A 109 16.18 38.50 -8.47
C ALA A 109 14.96 38.00 -7.66
N PRO A 110 14.52 38.73 -6.61
CA PRO A 110 13.38 38.32 -5.79
C PRO A 110 12.05 38.37 -6.57
N PRO A 111 11.07 37.51 -6.24
CA PRO A 111 9.76 37.50 -6.89
C PRO A 111 8.93 38.74 -6.51
N PRO A 112 8.02 39.21 -7.39
CA PRO A 112 7.13 40.33 -7.08
C PRO A 112 6.00 39.91 -6.11
N PRO A 113 5.42 40.87 -5.36
CA PRO A 113 4.36 40.59 -4.41
C PRO A 113 3.03 40.25 -5.12
N PRO A 114 2.12 39.51 -4.44
CA PRO A 114 0.83 39.12 -5.01
C PRO A 114 -0.10 40.34 -5.22
N PRO A 115 -1.02 40.28 -6.20
CA PRO A 115 -1.96 41.37 -6.45
C PRO A 115 -3.05 41.43 -5.37
N PRO A 116 -3.61 42.62 -5.07
CA PRO A 116 -4.65 42.78 -4.07
C PRO A 116 -6.02 42.24 -4.55
N PRO A 117 -6.91 41.86 -3.61
CA PRO A 117 -8.19 41.23 -3.94
C PRO A 117 -9.13 42.19 -4.67
N GLN A 118 -9.64 41.79 -5.83
CA GLN A 118 -10.67 42.52 -6.55
C GLN A 118 -12.05 42.29 -5.91
N ARG A 119 -12.58 43.33 -5.26
CA ARG A 119 -14.01 43.44 -4.94
C ARG A 119 -14.78 43.78 -6.22
N SER A 120 -15.51 42.82 -6.78
CA SER A 120 -16.51 43.11 -7.81
C SER A 120 -17.74 43.77 -7.19
N ALA A 121 -17.82 45.10 -7.33
CA ALA A 121 -19.01 45.88 -7.04
C ALA A 121 -20.05 45.69 -8.16
N ILE A 122 -21.15 44.99 -7.87
CA ILE A 122 -22.36 45.09 -8.69
C ILE A 122 -23.16 46.29 -8.16
N ARG A 123 -22.95 47.47 -8.76
CA ARG A 123 -23.91 48.57 -8.72
C ARG A 123 -24.74 48.52 -10.00
N ARG A 124 -26.01 48.18 -9.88
CA ARG A 124 -27.03 48.47 -10.89
C ARG A 124 -27.75 49.74 -10.44
N ALA A 125 -27.52 50.83 -11.16
CA ALA A 125 -28.32 52.04 -11.05
C ALA A 125 -29.48 51.93 -12.05
N VAL A 126 -30.72 52.01 -11.57
CA VAL A 126 -31.85 52.52 -12.36
C VAL A 126 -32.61 53.48 -11.47
N SER A 127 -32.47 54.76 -11.82
CA SER A 127 -33.24 55.90 -11.35
C SER A 127 -34.60 55.92 -12.06
N GLY A 128 -35.64 56.44 -11.40
CA GLY A 128 -36.83 56.95 -12.10
C GLY A 128 -38.19 56.66 -11.46
N GLU A 129 -38.46 57.32 -10.34
CA GLU A 129 -39.71 57.95 -9.86
C GLU A 129 -41.14 57.54 -10.34
N ASN A 130 -42.02 57.60 -9.34
CA ASN A 130 -43.45 57.97 -9.33
C ASN A 130 -44.53 56.91 -9.62
N SER A 131 -45.30 56.58 -8.58
CA SER A 131 -46.74 56.89 -8.53
C SER A 131 -47.33 56.57 -7.15
N VAL A 132 -47.69 57.65 -6.46
CA VAL A 132 -48.64 57.68 -5.35
C VAL A 132 -50.07 57.50 -5.93
N ILE A 133 -50.98 56.93 -5.13
CA ILE A 133 -52.46 56.88 -5.25
C ILE A 133 -53.03 55.49 -5.60
N GLN A 134 -53.38 54.69 -4.57
CA GLN A 134 -54.79 54.48 -4.19
C GLN A 134 -54.94 53.72 -2.86
N ARG A 135 -55.60 54.39 -1.91
CA ARG A 135 -56.20 53.84 -0.69
C ARG A 135 -57.37 52.91 -1.06
N ILE A 136 -57.49 51.73 -0.43
CA ILE A 136 -58.76 51.25 0.12
C ILE A 136 -58.51 50.52 1.45
N LYS A 137 -59.17 51.07 2.48
CA LYS A 137 -59.54 50.54 3.79
C LYS A 137 -59.62 49.01 3.89
N LEU A 138 -59.24 48.43 5.03
CA LEU A 138 -60.23 48.02 6.03
C LEU A 138 -59.54 47.55 7.33
N GLU A 139 -59.96 48.17 8.42
CA GLU A 139 -59.79 47.71 9.79
C GLU A 139 -60.28 46.26 9.94
N ARG A 140 -59.43 45.38 10.45
CA ARG A 140 -59.81 44.23 11.29
C ARG A 140 -58.62 43.88 12.17
N SER A 141 -58.50 44.73 13.16
CA SER A 141 -57.50 44.75 14.21
C SER A 141 -57.85 43.72 15.32
N VAL A 142 -56.79 43.23 15.96
CA VAL A 142 -56.69 42.79 17.37
C VAL A 142 -57.36 41.48 17.85
N ARG A 143 -57.50 40.41 17.05
CA ARG A 143 -57.82 39.07 17.63
C ARG A 143 -56.84 37.93 17.36
N ARG A 144 -55.79 38.14 16.56
CA ARG A 144 -54.80 37.09 16.24
C ARG A 144 -53.43 37.27 16.92
N ALA A 145 -53.13 38.45 17.45
CA ALA A 145 -51.84 38.70 18.11
C ALA A 145 -51.78 38.17 19.56
N THR A 146 -52.92 38.09 20.27
CA THR A 146 -52.96 37.60 21.66
C THR A 146 -52.90 36.07 21.78
N ILE A 147 -53.44 35.34 20.79
CA ILE A 147 -53.39 33.87 20.77
C ILE A 147 -51.97 33.36 20.53
N LEU A 148 -51.20 34.02 19.65
CA LEU A 148 -49.80 33.66 19.38
C LEU A 148 -48.87 33.97 20.55
N ALA A 149 -49.09 35.09 21.25
CA ALA A 149 -48.34 35.42 22.47
C ALA A 149 -48.66 34.46 23.63
N GLY A 150 -49.93 34.06 23.79
CA GLY A 150 -50.32 33.08 24.80
C GLY A 150 -49.76 31.67 24.55
N LEU A 151 -49.67 31.26 23.28
CA LEU A 151 -49.09 29.97 22.89
C LEU A 151 -47.58 29.92 23.18
N ALA A 152 -46.86 31.00 22.90
CA ALA A 152 -45.42 31.10 23.17
C ALA A 152 -45.11 31.04 24.67
N VAL A 153 -45.94 31.67 25.51
CA VAL A 153 -45.80 31.59 26.97
C VAL A 153 -46.15 30.18 27.49
N LEU A 154 -47.17 29.52 26.94
CA LEU A 154 -47.51 28.14 27.31
C LEU A 154 -46.41 27.14 26.95
N VAL A 155 -45.77 27.29 25.78
CA VAL A 155 -44.62 26.46 25.38
C VAL A 155 -43.42 26.73 26.29
N ALA A 156 -43.15 27.99 26.64
CA ALA A 156 -42.07 28.34 27.57
C ALA A 156 -42.32 27.80 28.98
N VAL A 157 -43.55 27.87 29.48
CA VAL A 157 -43.93 27.33 30.80
C VAL A 157 -43.91 25.80 30.79
N ALA A 158 -44.35 25.15 29.71
CA ALA A 158 -44.24 23.70 29.56
C ALA A 158 -42.78 23.23 29.50
N ALA A 159 -41.90 23.98 28.81
CA ALA A 159 -40.47 23.70 28.79
C ALA A 159 -39.81 23.86 30.17
N VAL A 160 -40.22 24.89 30.93
CA VAL A 160 -39.73 25.09 32.31
C VAL A 160 -40.28 24.02 33.25
N ILE A 161 -41.55 23.62 33.13
CA ILE A 161 -42.13 22.53 33.91
C ILE A 161 -41.43 21.21 33.57
N ALA A 162 -41.14 20.92 32.29
CA ALA A 162 -40.42 19.72 31.88
C ALA A 162 -38.96 19.71 32.37
N ALA A 163 -38.30 20.87 32.43
CA ALA A 163 -36.96 21.02 33.01
C ALA A 163 -36.95 20.85 34.55
N VAL A 164 -38.00 21.29 35.24
CA VAL A 164 -38.10 21.21 36.72
C VAL A 164 -38.67 19.86 37.20
N SER A 165 -39.44 19.15 36.36
CA SER A 165 -40.05 17.86 36.70
C SER A 165 -39.16 16.64 36.41
N GLY A 166 -37.94 16.83 35.90
CA GLY A 166 -37.00 15.73 35.65
C GLY A 166 -37.45 14.76 34.54
N VAL A 167 -38.42 15.15 33.70
CA VAL A 167 -38.95 14.33 32.60
C VAL A 167 -37.93 14.19 31.44
N PHE A 168 -36.87 15.02 31.44
CA PHE A 168 -35.68 14.85 30.60
C PHE A 168 -34.50 14.20 31.35
N SER A 169 -34.76 13.41 32.40
CA SER A 169 -33.78 12.44 32.87
C SER A 169 -33.89 11.17 32.00
N SER A 170 -33.64 11.30 30.70
CA SER A 170 -33.24 10.16 29.91
C SER A 170 -31.87 9.75 30.43
N GLY A 171 -31.80 8.59 31.07
CA GLY A 171 -30.55 7.85 31.12
C GLY A 171 -30.22 7.48 29.69
N ASP A 172 -29.59 8.39 28.97
CA ASP A 172 -29.06 8.15 27.66
C ASP A 172 -27.86 7.22 27.86
N ASP A 173 -28.09 5.90 27.74
CA ASP A 173 -27.06 5.01 27.23
C ASP A 173 -26.80 5.47 25.78
N GLU A 174 -26.11 6.61 25.61
CA GLU A 174 -25.49 6.91 24.33
C GLU A 174 -24.58 5.72 24.01
N PRO A 175 -24.66 5.14 22.81
CA PRO A 175 -23.77 4.05 22.43
C PRO A 175 -22.33 4.54 22.62
N THR A 176 -21.67 3.99 23.64
CA THR A 176 -20.31 4.38 23.97
C THR A 176 -19.42 3.94 22.82
N VAL A 177 -18.75 4.90 22.16
CA VAL A 177 -17.73 4.59 21.16
C VAL A 177 -16.68 3.69 21.83
N PRO A 178 -16.39 2.49 21.29
CA PRO A 178 -15.39 1.62 21.85
C PRO A 178 -14.03 2.32 21.95
N THR A 179 -13.26 2.00 22.98
CA THR A 179 -11.88 2.46 23.05
C THR A 179 -11.05 1.79 21.94
N ALA A 180 -9.99 2.45 21.47
CA ALA A 180 -9.07 1.85 20.50
C ALA A 180 -8.56 0.47 20.96
N ARG A 181 -8.31 0.31 22.27
CA ARG A 181 -7.92 -0.97 22.87
C ARG A 181 -8.96 -2.06 22.64
N GLU A 182 -10.25 -1.78 22.87
CA GLU A 182 -11.32 -2.76 22.69
C GLU A 182 -11.48 -3.15 21.22
N VAL A 183 -11.38 -2.18 20.30
CA VAL A 183 -11.38 -2.42 18.86
C VAL A 183 -10.21 -3.33 18.46
N ILE A 184 -9.00 -3.02 18.92
CA ILE A 184 -7.78 -3.77 18.59
C ILE A 184 -7.85 -5.20 19.15
N GLU A 185 -8.28 -5.39 20.39
CA GLU A 185 -8.41 -6.73 20.99
C GLU A 185 -9.45 -7.59 20.26
N LYS A 186 -10.56 -7.00 19.81
CA LYS A 186 -11.57 -7.70 19.01
C LYS A 186 -11.06 -8.05 17.60
N ALA A 187 -10.26 -7.17 17.01
CA ALA A 187 -9.74 -7.33 15.65
C ALA A 187 -8.58 -8.32 15.56
N LYS A 188 -7.78 -8.46 16.62
CA LYS A 188 -6.55 -9.25 16.64
C LYS A 188 -6.70 -10.71 16.18
N PRO A 189 -7.72 -11.50 16.60
CA PRO A 189 -7.88 -12.88 16.16
C PRO A 189 -8.12 -13.03 14.64
N SER A 190 -8.70 -12.01 14.03
CA SER A 190 -9.07 -11.95 12.61
C SER A 190 -7.97 -11.39 11.71
N THR A 191 -6.93 -10.78 12.29
CA THR A 191 -5.75 -10.28 11.57
C THR A 191 -4.68 -11.36 11.55
N VAL A 192 -4.30 -11.80 10.37
CA VAL A 192 -3.46 -12.98 10.13
C VAL A 192 -2.15 -12.62 9.45
N ARG A 193 -1.21 -13.57 9.46
CA ARG A 193 0.10 -13.37 8.83
C ARG A 193 0.18 -14.19 7.57
N VAL A 194 0.60 -13.56 6.48
CA VAL A 194 0.79 -14.21 5.19
C VAL A 194 2.27 -14.48 5.01
N LEU A 195 2.60 -15.67 4.52
CA LEU A 195 3.95 -16.10 4.16
C LEU A 195 3.90 -16.66 2.75
N THR A 196 4.73 -16.11 1.86
CA THR A 196 5.01 -16.71 0.56
C THR A 196 6.29 -17.53 0.62
N LYS A 197 6.27 -18.61 -0.14
CA LYS A 197 7.40 -19.51 -0.31
C LYS A 197 7.70 -19.67 -1.78
N LEU A 198 8.97 -19.57 -2.11
CA LEU A 198 9.52 -19.84 -3.42
C LEU A 198 10.22 -21.20 -3.37
N ASP A 199 9.72 -22.17 -4.13
CA ASP A 199 10.22 -23.55 -4.12
C ASP A 199 10.36 -24.14 -2.70
N GLY A 200 9.40 -23.81 -1.84
CA GLY A 200 9.34 -24.26 -0.44
C GLY A 200 10.20 -23.46 0.55
N VAL A 201 11.02 -22.51 0.08
CA VAL A 201 11.84 -21.61 0.90
C VAL A 201 11.08 -20.31 1.14
N ASN A 202 11.03 -19.82 2.37
CA ASN A 202 10.36 -18.57 2.68
C ASN A 202 10.97 -17.39 1.88
N SER A 203 10.12 -16.58 1.27
CA SER A 203 10.56 -15.55 0.30
C SER A 203 9.85 -14.21 0.43
N GLY A 204 8.63 -14.18 1.00
CA GLY A 204 7.78 -13.00 1.18
C GLY A 204 6.88 -13.15 2.39
N ALA A 205 6.44 -12.03 2.99
CA ALA A 205 5.60 -12.01 4.17
C ALA A 205 4.85 -10.70 4.26
N GLY A 206 3.64 -10.76 4.81
CA GLY A 206 2.78 -9.61 5.01
C GLY A 206 1.66 -9.91 5.98
N THR A 207 0.65 -9.07 5.96
CA THR A 207 -0.56 -9.22 6.77
C THR A 207 -1.75 -9.54 5.86
N GLY A 208 -2.70 -10.29 6.39
CA GLY A 208 -4.04 -10.41 5.81
C GLY A 208 -5.10 -10.37 6.89
N TRP A 209 -6.35 -10.52 6.50
CA TRP A 209 -7.46 -10.56 7.45
C TRP A 209 -8.60 -11.46 6.96
N VAL A 210 -9.33 -12.06 7.92
CA VAL A 210 -10.44 -12.97 7.64
C VAL A 210 -11.65 -12.19 7.15
N TYR A 211 -11.99 -12.38 5.88
CA TYR A 211 -13.14 -11.76 5.22
C TYR A 211 -14.39 -12.65 5.30
N ASP A 212 -14.22 -13.96 5.07
CA ASP A 212 -15.28 -14.96 5.13
C ASP A 212 -14.71 -16.23 5.76
N SER A 213 -15.04 -16.47 7.04
CA SER A 213 -14.55 -17.62 7.79
C SER A 213 -15.19 -18.93 7.34
N ASP A 214 -16.42 -18.89 6.82
CA ASP A 214 -17.16 -20.08 6.39
C ASP A 214 -16.50 -20.69 5.15
N ASN A 215 -16.09 -19.85 4.20
CA ASN A 215 -15.39 -20.25 2.97
C ASN A 215 -13.86 -20.21 3.07
N GLY A 216 -13.32 -19.77 4.21
CA GLY A 216 -11.88 -19.75 4.46
C GLY A 216 -11.13 -18.62 3.76
N LEU A 217 -11.79 -17.50 3.45
CA LEU A 217 -11.24 -16.44 2.60
C LEU A 217 -10.53 -15.36 3.41
N ILE A 218 -9.30 -15.08 3.02
CA ILE A 218 -8.40 -14.13 3.65
C ILE A 218 -7.97 -13.09 2.64
N VAL A 219 -8.22 -11.82 2.93
CA VAL A 219 -7.83 -10.70 2.06
C VAL A 219 -6.42 -10.23 2.41
N THR A 220 -5.64 -9.90 1.38
CA THR A 220 -4.31 -9.27 1.47
C THR A 220 -4.03 -8.47 0.20
N ASN A 221 -2.82 -7.95 0.02
CA ASN A 221 -2.41 -7.27 -1.21
C ASN A 221 -1.86 -8.24 -2.25
N ALA A 222 -1.99 -7.88 -3.53
CA ALA A 222 -1.42 -8.67 -4.63
C ALA A 222 0.11 -8.70 -4.57
N HIS A 223 0.75 -7.59 -4.23
CA HIS A 223 2.22 -7.55 -4.11
C HIS A 223 2.74 -8.44 -2.96
N VAL A 224 1.95 -8.65 -1.89
CA VAL A 224 2.31 -9.57 -0.80
C VAL A 224 2.41 -11.00 -1.31
N VAL A 225 1.55 -11.40 -2.25
CA VAL A 225 1.48 -12.77 -2.78
C VAL A 225 2.23 -12.98 -4.09
N GLY A 226 2.68 -11.91 -4.76
CA GLY A 226 3.32 -11.97 -6.08
C GLY A 226 4.79 -11.54 -6.10
N ASP A 227 5.19 -10.50 -5.36
CA ASP A 227 6.46 -9.80 -5.61
C ASP A 227 7.69 -10.54 -5.03
N GLN A 228 8.12 -11.59 -5.73
CA GLN A 228 9.38 -12.27 -5.45
C GLN A 228 10.39 -11.88 -6.52
N GLY A 229 11.41 -11.10 -6.12
CA GLY A 229 12.55 -10.74 -6.98
C GLY A 229 13.45 -11.92 -7.37
N SER A 230 12.99 -13.16 -7.24
CA SER A 230 13.73 -14.39 -7.50
C SER A 230 12.87 -15.38 -8.27
N VAL A 231 13.52 -16.22 -9.07
CA VAL A 231 12.86 -17.24 -9.89
C VAL A 231 12.45 -18.43 -9.03
N GLY A 232 11.23 -18.92 -9.23
CA GLY A 232 10.71 -20.13 -8.62
C GLY A 232 9.18 -20.21 -8.65
N LEU A 233 8.63 -21.28 -8.09
CA LEU A 233 7.18 -21.46 -7.97
C LEU A 233 6.68 -20.99 -6.60
N LEU A 234 5.60 -20.22 -6.63
CA LEU A 234 4.98 -19.64 -5.46
C LEU A 234 4.00 -20.59 -4.79
N THR A 235 4.14 -20.71 -3.46
CA THR A 235 3.17 -21.36 -2.58
C THR A 235 2.96 -20.52 -1.33
N TYR A 236 1.83 -20.73 -0.64
CA TYR A 236 1.38 -19.85 0.43
C TYR A 236 1.17 -20.59 1.75
N ARG A 237 1.41 -19.87 2.84
CA ARG A 237 1.09 -20.26 4.20
C ARG A 237 0.47 -19.07 4.92
N VAL A 238 -0.50 -19.33 5.77
CA VAL A 238 -1.10 -18.32 6.64
C VAL A 238 -1.01 -18.77 8.09
N MET A 239 -0.61 -17.87 8.98
CA MET A 239 -0.67 -18.09 10.42
C MET A 239 -1.95 -17.45 10.96
N VAL A 240 -2.82 -18.30 11.52
CA VAL A 240 -4.09 -17.92 12.13
C VAL A 240 -4.02 -18.30 13.60
N GLY A 241 -4.07 -17.31 14.50
CA GLY A 241 -3.61 -17.47 15.87
C GLY A 241 -2.17 -17.98 15.90
N ASP A 242 -1.93 -19.10 16.58
CA ASP A 242 -0.60 -19.74 16.67
C ASP A 242 -0.38 -20.86 15.65
N SER A 243 -1.36 -21.10 14.76
CA SER A 243 -1.33 -22.23 13.82
C SER A 243 -0.96 -21.80 12.41
N ILE A 244 0.09 -22.40 11.85
CA ILE A 244 0.47 -22.22 10.44
C ILE A 244 -0.31 -23.21 9.58
N ARG A 245 -0.99 -22.70 8.56
CA ARG A 245 -1.85 -23.47 7.66
C ARG A 245 -1.38 -23.31 6.20
N PRO A 246 -1.49 -24.36 5.37
CA PRO A 246 -1.47 -24.23 3.91
C PRO A 246 -2.50 -23.21 3.44
N ALA A 247 -2.15 -22.46 2.39
CA ALA A 247 -3.06 -21.57 1.71
C ALA A 247 -2.90 -21.71 0.20
N THR A 248 -3.99 -21.48 -0.53
CA THR A 248 -4.00 -21.36 -1.99
C THR A 248 -4.22 -19.91 -2.38
N LEU A 249 -3.67 -19.47 -3.51
CA LEU A 249 -4.09 -18.22 -4.12
C LEU A 249 -5.46 -18.45 -4.74
N TYR A 250 -6.50 -17.92 -4.09
CA TYR A 250 -7.88 -18.17 -4.48
C TYR A 250 -8.32 -17.23 -5.60
N ALA A 251 -7.98 -15.95 -5.50
CA ALA A 251 -8.18 -14.97 -6.56
C ALA A 251 -7.23 -13.77 -6.39
N VAL A 252 -6.93 -13.05 -7.48
CA VAL A 252 -6.09 -11.85 -7.42
C VAL A 252 -6.51 -10.81 -8.46
N SER A 253 -6.37 -9.53 -8.10
CA SER A 253 -6.46 -8.39 -9.01
C SER A 253 -5.17 -7.57 -8.88
N PRO A 254 -4.16 -7.83 -9.74
CA PRO A 254 -2.87 -7.15 -9.64
C PRO A 254 -2.98 -5.63 -9.84
N CYS A 255 -3.91 -5.19 -10.68
CA CYS A 255 -4.09 -3.76 -10.99
C CYS A 255 -4.80 -2.99 -9.89
N SER A 256 -5.55 -3.68 -9.02
CA SER A 256 -6.13 -3.10 -7.80
C SER A 256 -5.30 -3.40 -6.56
N ASP A 257 -4.21 -4.16 -6.69
CA ASP A 257 -3.38 -4.67 -5.59
C ASP A 257 -4.17 -5.42 -4.51
N LEU A 258 -5.12 -6.24 -4.95
CA LEU A 258 -5.97 -7.07 -4.08
C LEU A 258 -5.70 -8.55 -4.34
N ALA A 259 -5.65 -9.35 -3.28
CA ALA A 259 -5.60 -10.80 -3.36
C ALA A 259 -6.48 -11.45 -2.28
N ILE A 260 -7.03 -12.61 -2.61
CA ILE A 260 -7.70 -13.51 -1.68
C ILE A 260 -6.90 -14.81 -1.62
N LEU A 261 -6.53 -15.20 -0.41
CA LEU A 261 -6.02 -16.52 -0.11
C LEU A 261 -7.15 -17.37 0.49
N GLN A 262 -7.18 -18.66 0.17
CA GLN A 262 -8.09 -19.60 0.82
C GLN A 262 -7.33 -20.51 1.77
N VAL A 263 -7.89 -20.69 2.97
CA VAL A 263 -7.32 -21.47 4.07
C VAL A 263 -8.41 -22.35 4.68
N GLU A 264 -8.09 -23.61 4.93
CA GLU A 264 -9.00 -24.55 5.57
C GLU A 264 -9.02 -24.39 7.11
N ASP A 265 -10.10 -24.86 7.74
CA ASP A 265 -10.26 -24.95 9.20
C ASP A 265 -10.14 -23.60 9.95
N ILE A 266 -10.86 -22.58 9.50
CA ILE A 266 -10.92 -21.25 10.14
C ILE A 266 -12.35 -20.78 10.47
N GLN A 267 -13.34 -21.67 10.49
CA GLN A 267 -14.76 -21.33 10.69
C GLN A 267 -15.06 -20.71 12.06
N ASP A 268 -14.23 -21.00 13.07
CA ASP A 268 -14.35 -20.43 14.42
C ASP A 268 -13.66 -19.06 14.57
N VAL A 269 -13.00 -18.57 13.51
CA VAL A 269 -12.29 -17.30 13.53
C VAL A 269 -13.27 -16.18 13.22
N PRO A 270 -13.37 -15.13 14.06
CA PRO A 270 -14.26 -14.02 13.78
C PRO A 270 -13.90 -13.36 12.44
N GLN A 271 -14.91 -12.87 11.73
CA GLN A 271 -14.74 -12.11 10.49
C GLN A 271 -14.89 -10.61 10.75
N PHE A 272 -14.24 -9.80 9.91
CA PHE A 272 -14.39 -8.35 9.97
C PHE A 272 -15.72 -7.89 9.36
N SER A 273 -16.33 -6.87 9.97
CA SER A 273 -17.35 -6.07 9.30
C SER A 273 -16.69 -5.08 8.34
N LEU A 274 -17.29 -4.84 7.18
CA LEU A 274 -16.82 -3.81 6.26
C LEU A 274 -17.53 -2.48 6.55
N GLY A 275 -16.74 -1.41 6.71
CA GLY A 275 -17.23 -0.03 6.79
C GLY A 275 -17.38 0.55 5.39
N SER A 276 -17.47 1.87 5.26
CA SER A 276 -17.45 2.57 3.96
C SER A 276 -16.31 3.59 3.95
N GLN A 277 -15.65 3.76 2.81
CA GLN A 277 -14.65 4.83 2.68
C GLN A 277 -15.36 6.20 2.66
N SER A 278 -16.53 6.29 2.05
CA SER A 278 -17.35 7.51 1.96
C SER A 278 -17.77 8.10 3.31
N ASP A 279 -17.71 7.28 4.37
CA ASP A 279 -18.10 7.68 5.72
C ASP A 279 -16.94 8.35 6.47
N LEU A 280 -15.71 8.28 5.92
CA LEU A 280 -14.53 8.88 6.52
C LEU A 280 -14.41 10.36 6.15
N ALA A 281 -14.04 11.16 7.14
CA ALA A 281 -13.63 12.54 7.01
C ALA A 281 -12.21 12.75 7.56
N GLN A 282 -11.56 13.82 7.11
CA GLN A 282 -10.27 14.23 7.66
C GLN A 282 -10.39 14.42 9.19
N GLY A 283 -9.48 13.78 9.93
CA GLY A 283 -9.46 13.79 11.40
C GLY A 283 -10.11 12.57 12.06
N ASP A 284 -10.83 11.74 11.31
CA ASP A 284 -11.43 10.51 11.86
C ASP A 284 -10.34 9.53 12.31
N VAL A 285 -10.57 8.89 13.46
CA VAL A 285 -9.61 7.94 14.04
C VAL A 285 -9.64 6.62 13.27
N VAL A 286 -8.46 6.17 12.87
CA VAL A 286 -8.25 4.86 12.24
C VAL A 286 -7.14 4.09 12.94
N ASN A 287 -7.27 2.76 12.92
CA ASN A 287 -6.30 1.84 13.50
C ASN A 287 -5.76 0.93 12.40
N VAL A 288 -4.45 1.00 12.17
CA VAL A 288 -3.70 0.14 11.25
C VAL A 288 -3.25 -1.08 12.02
N LEU A 289 -3.64 -2.26 11.55
CA LEU A 289 -3.33 -3.54 12.21
C LEU A 289 -2.45 -4.40 11.32
N GLY A 290 -1.45 -5.07 11.91
CA GLY A 290 -0.66 -6.03 11.18
C GLY A 290 0.54 -6.56 11.94
N PHE A 291 1.49 -7.11 11.18
CA PHE A 291 2.67 -7.76 11.70
C PHE A 291 3.92 -7.16 11.05
N PRO A 292 4.40 -6.01 11.53
CA PRO A 292 5.57 -5.36 10.99
C PRO A 292 6.79 -6.20 11.35
N GLY A 293 7.69 -6.42 10.41
CA GLY A 293 8.84 -7.30 10.67
C GLY A 293 9.76 -7.50 9.48
N ASN A 294 11.04 -7.54 9.84
CA ASN A 294 12.16 -8.01 9.04
C ASN A 294 12.02 -9.51 8.70
N GLU A 295 11.62 -9.76 7.45
CA GLU A 295 11.90 -10.91 6.57
C GLU A 295 12.00 -12.33 7.20
N PHE A 296 10.92 -13.11 7.00
CA PHE A 296 10.79 -14.58 6.86
C PHE A 296 11.34 -15.55 7.92
N THR A 297 12.36 -15.18 8.68
CA THR A 297 13.10 -16.06 9.61
C THR A 297 12.37 -16.24 10.94
N ASN A 298 11.67 -15.20 11.39
CA ASN A 298 10.90 -15.18 12.63
C ASN A 298 9.38 -15.23 12.37
N PHE A 299 8.96 -15.93 11.31
CA PHE A 299 7.55 -16.02 10.93
C PHE A 299 6.64 -16.63 12.02
N SER A 300 7.17 -17.30 13.06
CA SER A 300 6.32 -17.76 14.16
C SER A 300 6.29 -16.82 15.36
N SER A 301 7.16 -15.84 15.44
CA SER A 301 7.38 -15.03 16.65
C SER A 301 7.24 -13.53 16.43
N THR A 302 6.89 -13.05 15.23
CA THR A 302 6.59 -11.62 15.01
C THR A 302 5.32 -11.25 15.76
N PRO A 303 5.39 -10.27 16.68
CA PRO A 303 4.22 -9.85 17.43
C PRO A 303 3.25 -9.09 16.53
N PHE A 304 1.96 -9.26 16.81
CA PHE A 304 0.93 -8.34 16.32
C PHE A 304 1.24 -6.92 16.78
N GLN A 305 1.10 -5.95 15.88
CA GLN A 305 1.21 -4.54 16.20
C GLN A 305 0.00 -3.77 15.66
N SER A 306 -0.25 -2.64 16.31
CA SER A 306 -1.30 -1.71 15.96
C SER A 306 -0.78 -0.29 16.08
N THR A 307 -1.11 0.56 15.12
CA THR A 307 -0.85 2.00 15.17
C THR A 307 -2.16 2.74 14.98
N THR A 308 -2.43 3.70 15.85
CA THR A 308 -3.60 4.56 15.77
C THR A 308 -3.17 5.91 15.22
N GLY A 309 -3.97 6.45 14.29
CA GLY A 309 -3.80 7.78 13.75
C GLY A 309 -5.15 8.32 13.28
N THR A 310 -5.09 9.31 12.42
CA THR A 310 -6.24 9.98 11.83
C THR A 310 -6.20 9.91 10.32
N VAL A 311 -7.37 9.99 9.70
CA VAL A 311 -7.50 10.18 8.25
C VAL A 311 -6.96 11.57 7.91
N SER A 312 -5.95 11.62 7.05
CA SER A 312 -5.37 12.85 6.53
C SER A 312 -6.10 13.32 5.26
N VAL A 313 -6.38 12.40 4.33
CA VAL A 313 -7.05 12.65 3.05
C VAL A 313 -7.82 11.40 2.65
N VAL A 314 -9.04 11.58 2.14
CA VAL A 314 -9.81 10.52 1.46
C VAL A 314 -9.83 10.85 -0.03
N MET A 315 -9.40 9.91 -0.87
CA MET A 315 -9.32 10.08 -2.31
C MET A 315 -10.32 9.12 -2.96
N GLU A 316 -11.34 9.68 -3.62
CA GLU A 316 -12.47 8.94 -4.20
C GLU A 316 -12.56 9.05 -5.73
N SER A 317 -11.61 9.73 -6.40
CA SER A 317 -11.75 10.02 -7.84
C SER A 317 -10.46 9.98 -8.66
N LEU A 318 -10.64 9.58 -9.92
CA LEU A 318 -9.67 9.62 -11.02
C LEU A 318 -8.94 10.96 -11.19
N GLU A 319 -9.55 12.09 -10.77
CA GLU A 319 -8.97 13.42 -10.91
C GLU A 319 -7.72 13.59 -10.03
N ASN A 320 -7.66 12.89 -8.90
CA ASN A 320 -6.55 12.94 -7.96
C ASN A 320 -5.40 11.97 -8.29
N ARG A 321 -5.57 11.08 -9.29
CA ARG A 321 -4.50 10.16 -9.77
C ARG A 321 -3.22 10.89 -10.15
N SER A 322 -3.38 12.07 -10.75
CA SER A 322 -2.26 12.90 -11.20
C SER A 322 -1.46 13.51 -10.05
N GLN A 323 -2.10 13.82 -8.92
CA GLN A 323 -1.45 14.50 -7.79
C GLN A 323 -0.63 13.53 -6.94
N VAL A 324 -1.14 12.31 -6.70
CA VAL A 324 -0.44 11.27 -5.94
C VAL A 324 0.71 10.66 -6.76
N ARG A 325 0.46 10.35 -8.05
CA ARG A 325 1.51 9.87 -8.95
C ARG A 325 2.60 10.90 -9.21
N ALA A 326 2.26 12.20 -9.17
CA ALA A 326 3.26 13.28 -9.22
C ALA A 326 4.09 13.38 -7.94
N GLN A 327 3.62 12.84 -6.81
CA GLN A 327 4.33 12.80 -5.55
C GLN A 327 5.17 11.53 -5.39
N ASP A 328 4.71 10.37 -5.87
CA ASP A 328 5.51 9.13 -5.92
C ASP A 328 5.12 8.26 -7.14
N PRO A 329 6.04 8.08 -8.12
CA PRO A 329 5.79 7.27 -9.31
C PRO A 329 5.65 5.77 -9.03
N ASN A 330 5.96 5.32 -7.81
CA ASN A 330 5.78 3.93 -7.36
C ASN A 330 4.41 3.67 -6.72
N ILE A 331 3.62 4.72 -6.47
CA ILE A 331 2.21 4.52 -6.10
C ILE A 331 1.50 4.01 -7.36
N GLY A 332 1.00 2.78 -7.26
CA GLY A 332 0.18 2.17 -8.31
C GLY A 332 -0.99 3.09 -8.70
N PRO A 333 -1.65 2.86 -9.84
CA PRO A 333 -2.75 3.69 -10.31
C PRO A 333 -4.04 3.50 -9.49
N TYR A 334 -3.93 3.43 -8.15
CA TYR A 334 -5.05 3.20 -7.26
C TYR A 334 -5.99 4.41 -7.27
N GLU A 335 -7.26 4.13 -7.55
CA GLU A 335 -8.28 5.15 -7.73
C GLU A 335 -8.86 5.62 -6.37
N ASN A 336 -8.81 4.73 -5.38
CA ASN A 336 -9.39 4.89 -4.05
C ASN A 336 -8.32 4.68 -2.96
N LEU A 337 -7.84 5.79 -2.38
CA LEU A 337 -6.82 5.76 -1.34
C LEU A 337 -7.26 6.55 -0.10
N ILE A 338 -6.92 6.01 1.06
CA ILE A 338 -7.01 6.70 2.35
C ILE A 338 -5.59 7.03 2.78
N GLN A 339 -5.30 8.31 2.96
CA GLN A 339 -4.05 8.76 3.56
C GLN A 339 -4.25 8.90 5.07
N THR A 340 -3.26 8.50 5.86
CA THR A 340 -3.27 8.61 7.32
C THR A 340 -1.90 9.01 7.87
N ASP A 341 -1.87 9.58 9.08
CA ASP A 341 -0.65 9.75 9.86
C ASP A 341 -0.32 8.54 10.74
N ALA A 342 -1.20 7.53 10.78
CA ALA A 342 -0.90 6.26 11.42
C ALA A 342 0.30 5.59 10.73
N ALA A 343 1.27 5.14 11.53
CA ALA A 343 2.47 4.51 11.00
C ALA A 343 2.12 3.19 10.28
N ILE A 344 2.33 3.16 8.97
CA ILE A 344 2.36 1.93 8.16
C ILE A 344 3.83 1.61 7.91
N ASN A 345 4.22 0.34 8.05
CA ASN A 345 5.60 -0.10 7.82
C ASN A 345 5.58 -1.42 7.05
N HIS A 346 6.72 -1.84 6.50
CA HIS A 346 6.88 -3.15 5.89
C HIS A 346 6.38 -4.27 6.84
N GLY A 347 5.55 -5.17 6.29
CA GLY A 347 4.89 -6.24 7.02
C GLY A 347 3.42 -5.96 7.38
N ASN A 348 3.01 -4.68 7.49
CA ASN A 348 1.60 -4.32 7.67
C ASN A 348 0.79 -4.33 6.36
N SER A 349 1.46 -4.34 5.20
CA SER A 349 0.83 -4.42 3.89
C SER A 349 -0.13 -5.61 3.81
N GLY A 350 -1.32 -5.37 3.27
CA GLY A 350 -2.43 -6.32 3.16
C GLY A 350 -3.26 -6.43 4.43
N GLY A 351 -2.82 -5.84 5.55
CA GLY A 351 -3.58 -5.81 6.79
C GLY A 351 -4.76 -4.85 6.77
N PRO A 352 -5.70 -4.98 7.70
CA PRO A 352 -6.86 -4.11 7.77
C PRO A 352 -6.52 -2.76 8.41
N MET A 353 -7.08 -1.69 7.86
CA MET A 353 -7.29 -0.40 8.51
C MET A 353 -8.73 -0.35 8.98
N VAL A 354 -8.95 -0.14 10.28
CA VAL A 354 -10.30 -0.13 10.89
C VAL A 354 -10.67 1.21 11.50
N ASP A 355 -11.95 1.57 11.39
CA ASP A 355 -12.52 2.76 12.02
C ASP A 355 -12.65 2.62 13.56
N ALA A 356 -13.21 3.64 14.21
CA ALA A 356 -13.46 3.66 15.66
C ALA A 356 -14.47 2.59 16.13
N MET A 357 -15.23 1.98 15.22
CA MET A 357 -16.19 0.91 15.50
C MET A 357 -15.62 -0.48 15.20
N GLY A 358 -14.42 -0.55 14.63
CA GLY A 358 -13.75 -1.79 14.23
C GLY A 358 -14.18 -2.33 12.87
N ASN A 359 -14.86 -1.53 12.04
CA ASN A 359 -15.14 -1.92 10.66
C ASN A 359 -13.95 -1.62 9.78
N VAL A 360 -13.64 -2.50 8.83
CA VAL A 360 -12.55 -2.28 7.86
C VAL A 360 -12.95 -1.19 6.89
N VAL A 361 -12.16 -0.12 6.85
CA VAL A 361 -12.34 1.02 5.95
C VAL A 361 -11.24 1.12 4.89
N GLY A 362 -10.13 0.40 5.08
CA GLY A 362 -9.09 0.28 4.08
C GLY A 362 -8.20 -0.94 4.27
N ILE A 363 -7.34 -1.19 3.28
CA ILE A 363 -6.34 -2.25 3.26
C ILE A 363 -4.98 -1.58 3.20
N ASN A 364 -4.18 -1.72 4.26
CA ASN A 364 -2.89 -1.07 4.42
C ASN A 364 -2.01 -1.35 3.20
N THR A 365 -1.51 -0.30 2.55
CA THR A 365 -0.57 -0.40 1.44
C THR A 365 0.62 0.53 1.69
N LEU A 366 1.63 0.50 0.81
CA LEU A 366 2.94 1.11 1.02
C LEU A 366 2.91 2.56 1.53
N THR A 367 3.94 2.91 2.31
CA THR A 367 4.35 4.28 2.63
C THR A 367 5.15 4.86 1.49
N ALA A 368 4.81 6.08 1.03
CA ALA A 368 5.73 6.86 0.21
C ALA A 368 7.05 7.01 0.98
N LEU A 369 8.15 6.52 0.43
CA LEU A 369 9.43 6.36 1.13
C LEU A 369 10.15 7.68 1.45
N GLU A 370 9.53 8.85 1.21
CA GLU A 370 10.18 10.15 1.39
C GLU A 370 9.33 11.24 2.08
N THR A 371 8.08 10.97 2.49
CA THR A 371 7.26 11.99 3.16
C THR A 371 6.94 11.63 4.62
N GLN A 372 7.15 12.62 5.48
CA GLN A 372 7.01 12.57 6.93
C GLN A 372 5.65 12.01 7.38
N GLN A 373 5.61 10.79 7.93
CA GLN A 373 4.43 10.21 8.59
C GLN A 373 3.20 10.12 7.67
N GLN A 374 3.35 9.63 6.44
CA GLN A 374 2.21 9.41 5.53
C GLN A 374 2.07 7.93 5.18
N GLY A 375 1.05 7.28 5.76
CA GLY A 375 0.60 5.95 5.38
C GLY A 375 -0.53 6.02 4.36
N PHE A 376 -0.60 5.04 3.46
CA PHE A 376 -1.71 4.89 2.52
C PHE A 376 -2.41 3.55 2.72
N ALA A 377 -3.72 3.53 2.54
CA ALA A 377 -4.51 2.30 2.47
C ALA A 377 -5.38 2.34 1.21
N ILE A 378 -5.52 1.20 0.56
CA ILE A 378 -6.50 1.00 -0.51
C ILE A 378 -7.88 1.06 0.14
N GLY A 379 -8.75 1.94 -0.35
CA GLY A 379 -10.08 2.11 0.21
C GLY A 379 -10.93 0.85 0.13
N ILE A 380 -11.72 0.57 1.17
CA ILE A 380 -12.52 -0.66 1.23
C ILE A 380 -13.58 -0.72 0.12
N ASP A 381 -14.05 0.41 -0.39
CA ASP A 381 -15.06 0.44 -1.44
C ASP A 381 -14.52 -0.10 -2.77
N LEU A 382 -13.22 0.12 -3.08
CA LEU A 382 -12.58 -0.56 -4.22
C LEU A 382 -12.56 -2.08 -4.03
N PHE A 383 -12.29 -2.55 -2.81
CA PHE A 383 -12.36 -3.99 -2.53
C PHE A 383 -13.78 -4.51 -2.74
N LYS A 384 -14.81 -3.82 -2.22
CA LYS A 384 -16.22 -4.24 -2.40
C LYS A 384 -16.62 -4.34 -3.86
N GLU A 385 -16.18 -3.39 -4.70
CA GLU A 385 -16.44 -3.42 -6.15
C GLU A 385 -15.85 -4.66 -6.84
N ARG A 386 -14.74 -5.20 -6.32
CA ARG A 386 -14.06 -6.37 -6.87
C ARG A 386 -14.42 -7.66 -6.13
N ALA A 387 -14.94 -7.58 -4.91
CA ALA A 387 -15.19 -8.70 -4.02
C ALA A 387 -16.20 -9.70 -4.61
N GLU A 388 -17.20 -9.25 -5.37
CA GLU A 388 -18.15 -10.15 -6.03
C GLU A 388 -17.44 -11.16 -6.93
N THR A 389 -16.48 -10.70 -7.74
CA THR A 389 -15.67 -11.57 -8.61
C THR A 389 -14.66 -12.38 -7.81
N LEU A 390 -13.87 -11.70 -6.96
CA LEU A 390 -12.76 -12.35 -6.26
C LEU A 390 -13.24 -13.43 -5.26
N SER A 391 -14.40 -13.26 -4.63
CA SER A 391 -14.97 -14.25 -3.70
C SER A 391 -15.50 -15.51 -4.39
N GLN A 392 -15.71 -15.46 -5.70
CA GLN A 392 -16.08 -16.63 -6.50
C GLN A 392 -14.86 -17.46 -6.96
N GLY A 393 -13.65 -16.97 -6.68
CA GLY A 393 -12.40 -17.59 -7.12
C GLY A 393 -11.91 -17.10 -8.48
N ASP A 394 -12.61 -16.13 -9.08
CA ASP A 394 -12.24 -15.55 -10.37
C ASP A 394 -11.23 -14.40 -10.15
N SER A 395 -10.10 -14.45 -10.85
CA SER A 395 -9.13 -13.35 -10.85
C SER A 395 -9.47 -12.30 -11.92
N ILE A 396 -8.93 -11.09 -11.74
CA ILE A 396 -9.14 -9.97 -12.67
C ILE A 396 -7.78 -9.59 -13.26
N GLY A 397 -7.65 -9.73 -14.59
CA GLY A 397 -6.44 -9.35 -15.30
C GLY A 397 -5.18 -10.08 -14.84
N TYR A 398 -5.29 -11.35 -14.42
CA TYR A 398 -4.18 -12.15 -13.93
C TYR A 398 -3.89 -13.36 -14.81
N LEU A 399 -2.64 -13.51 -15.25
CA LEU A 399 -2.21 -14.58 -16.17
C LEU A 399 -1.52 -15.76 -15.46
N GLY A 400 -1.51 -15.81 -14.12
CA GLY A 400 -0.86 -16.89 -13.36
C GLY A 400 0.62 -16.66 -13.02
N PHE A 401 1.15 -15.47 -13.29
CA PHE A 401 2.53 -15.10 -12.96
C PHE A 401 2.62 -13.67 -12.40
N ASP A 402 3.62 -13.43 -11.55
CA ASP A 402 3.98 -12.08 -11.11
C ASP A 402 4.98 -11.43 -12.07
N PHE A 403 5.05 -10.10 -12.04
CA PHE A 403 6.01 -9.38 -12.84
C PHE A 403 6.52 -8.08 -12.22
N ASN A 404 7.77 -7.78 -12.58
CA ASN A 404 8.42 -6.50 -12.36
C ASN A 404 8.67 -5.79 -13.70
N ALA A 405 8.12 -4.60 -13.89
CA ALA A 405 8.30 -3.83 -15.12
C ALA A 405 9.64 -3.05 -15.09
N ASN A 406 10.40 -3.06 -16.18
CA ASN A 406 11.71 -2.40 -16.24
C ASN A 406 11.86 -1.38 -17.39
N GLY A 407 10.75 -0.99 -18.02
CA GLY A 407 10.74 -0.09 -19.19
C GLY A 407 11.03 -0.77 -20.53
N ASN A 408 11.60 -1.97 -20.52
CA ASN A 408 11.87 -2.77 -21.72
C ASN A 408 10.94 -3.99 -21.87
N GLY A 409 10.22 -4.34 -20.80
CA GLY A 409 9.34 -5.50 -20.71
C GLY A 409 8.85 -5.73 -19.29
N LEU A 410 8.05 -6.78 -19.12
CA LEU A 410 7.66 -7.31 -17.81
C LEU A 410 8.56 -8.49 -17.49
N ILE A 411 9.43 -8.33 -16.50
CA ILE A 411 10.29 -9.40 -15.99
C ILE A 411 9.41 -10.33 -15.18
N VAL A 412 9.24 -11.55 -15.67
CA VAL A 412 8.52 -12.62 -15.00
C VAL A 412 9.56 -13.53 -14.36
N ASN A 413 9.65 -13.45 -13.03
CA ASN A 413 10.55 -14.30 -12.26
C ASN A 413 9.84 -15.54 -11.75
N ASN A 414 8.61 -15.39 -11.24
CA ASN A 414 7.89 -16.45 -10.56
C ASN A 414 6.52 -16.69 -11.21
N ALA A 415 5.97 -17.86 -10.96
CA ALA A 415 4.61 -18.22 -11.33
C ALA A 415 3.97 -19.00 -10.18
N VAL A 416 2.64 -19.00 -10.12
CA VAL A 416 1.93 -19.79 -9.12
C VAL A 416 1.94 -21.25 -9.55
N ASP A 417 2.31 -22.13 -8.63
CA ASP A 417 2.37 -23.57 -8.87
C ASP A 417 1.01 -24.10 -9.35
N GLY A 418 1.02 -24.96 -10.36
CA GLY A 418 -0.19 -25.52 -10.98
C GLY A 418 -0.93 -24.62 -11.97
N THR A 419 -0.44 -23.42 -12.30
CA THR A 419 -1.06 -22.56 -13.33
C THR A 419 -0.57 -22.87 -14.75
N PRO A 420 -1.37 -22.55 -15.80
CA PRO A 420 -0.92 -22.65 -17.19
C PRO A 420 0.35 -21.85 -17.50
N ALA A 421 0.60 -20.74 -16.79
CA ALA A 421 1.85 -20.01 -16.89
C ALA A 421 3.05 -20.85 -16.40
N ALA A 422 2.92 -21.49 -15.23
CA ALA A 422 3.94 -22.40 -14.72
C ALA A 422 4.21 -23.56 -15.71
N ASP A 423 3.16 -24.12 -16.33
CA ASP A 423 3.28 -25.17 -17.36
C ASP A 423 4.06 -24.71 -18.62
N LYS A 424 4.06 -23.41 -18.91
CA LYS A 424 4.89 -22.81 -20.00
C LYS A 424 6.31 -22.49 -19.56
N GLY A 425 6.69 -22.78 -18.31
CA GLY A 425 8.03 -22.60 -17.78
C GLY A 425 8.28 -21.23 -17.15
N PHE A 426 7.26 -20.39 -16.99
CA PHE A 426 7.37 -19.23 -16.09
C PHE A 426 7.62 -19.73 -14.67
N GLY A 427 8.48 -19.04 -13.91
CA GLY A 427 8.92 -19.52 -12.59
C GLY A 427 10.05 -20.55 -12.62
N SER A 428 10.31 -21.24 -13.74
CA SER A 428 11.47 -22.15 -13.86
C SER A 428 12.72 -21.43 -14.39
N GLN A 429 12.52 -20.35 -15.12
CA GLN A 429 13.56 -19.45 -15.60
C GLN A 429 12.99 -18.05 -15.73
N GLN A 430 13.86 -17.04 -15.69
CA GLN A 430 13.45 -15.67 -15.97
C GLN A 430 12.98 -15.55 -17.42
N ALA A 431 11.83 -14.90 -17.60
CA ALA A 431 11.30 -14.50 -18.89
C ALA A 431 11.02 -13.00 -18.90
N ILE A 432 11.06 -12.39 -20.07
CA ILE A 432 10.67 -11.00 -20.28
C ILE A 432 9.50 -11.00 -21.26
N VAL A 433 8.31 -10.67 -20.77
CA VAL A 433 7.13 -10.46 -21.61
C VAL A 433 7.25 -9.09 -22.27
N THR A 434 7.23 -9.07 -23.60
CA THR A 434 7.39 -7.85 -24.40
C THR A 434 6.08 -7.38 -25.02
N ALA A 435 5.10 -8.27 -25.19
CA ALA A 435 3.77 -7.92 -25.68
C ALA A 435 2.67 -8.86 -25.16
N ILE A 436 1.47 -8.30 -25.03
CA ILE A 436 0.22 -9.03 -24.76
C ILE A 436 -0.82 -8.57 -25.78
N ASP A 437 -1.41 -9.51 -26.53
CA ASP A 437 -2.35 -9.26 -27.63
C ASP A 437 -1.83 -8.21 -28.64
N GLY A 438 -0.52 -8.28 -28.93
CA GLY A 438 0.17 -7.35 -29.83
C GLY A 438 0.42 -5.95 -29.25
N ARG A 439 -0.04 -5.63 -28.03
CA ARG A 439 0.29 -4.38 -27.33
C ARG A 439 1.64 -4.51 -26.63
N GLN A 440 2.52 -3.53 -26.81
CA GLN A 440 3.84 -3.53 -26.17
C GLN A 440 3.71 -3.37 -24.66
N MET A 441 4.43 -4.20 -23.90
CA MET A 441 4.51 -4.12 -22.46
C MET A 441 5.85 -3.51 -22.05
N ARG A 442 5.82 -2.40 -21.30
CA ARG A 442 7.03 -1.77 -20.76
C ARG A 442 6.87 -1.39 -19.30
N THR A 443 5.65 -1.00 -18.93
CA THR A 443 5.26 -0.51 -17.62
C THR A 443 4.10 -1.34 -17.06
N ARG A 444 3.86 -1.22 -15.75
CA ARG A 444 2.66 -1.79 -15.13
C ARG A 444 1.38 -1.15 -15.68
N ASP A 445 1.42 0.13 -16.05
CA ASP A 445 0.29 0.80 -16.72
C ASP A 445 -0.03 0.15 -18.07
N ASP A 446 0.98 -0.23 -18.86
CA ASP A 446 0.74 -0.93 -20.14
C ASP A 446 0.02 -2.26 -19.90
N TYR A 447 0.45 -3.01 -18.88
CA TYR A 447 -0.20 -4.26 -18.48
C TYR A 447 -1.66 -4.00 -18.07
N CYS A 448 -1.89 -3.08 -17.12
CA CYS A 448 -3.23 -2.82 -16.60
C CYS A 448 -4.18 -2.24 -17.65
N ASN A 449 -3.68 -1.42 -18.58
CA ASN A 449 -4.48 -0.95 -19.72
C ASN A 449 -4.80 -2.05 -20.72
N ALA A 450 -3.95 -3.08 -20.83
CA ALA A 450 -4.15 -4.18 -21.75
C ALA A 450 -5.09 -5.25 -21.19
N VAL A 451 -5.02 -5.53 -19.87
CA VAL A 451 -5.68 -6.70 -19.28
C VAL A 451 -6.50 -6.41 -18.02
N GLY A 452 -6.56 -5.17 -17.54
CA GLY A 452 -7.11 -4.83 -16.23
C GLY A 452 -8.58 -5.19 -16.01
N ASP A 453 -9.35 -5.40 -17.09
CA ASP A 453 -10.75 -5.84 -17.03
C ASP A 453 -10.98 -7.24 -17.64
N ALA A 454 -9.91 -7.96 -17.97
CA ALA A 454 -9.99 -9.33 -18.49
C ALA A 454 -10.48 -10.28 -17.40
N LYS A 455 -11.36 -11.22 -17.78
CA LYS A 455 -12.01 -12.15 -16.85
C LYS A 455 -11.37 -13.53 -16.91
N THR A 456 -11.49 -14.28 -15.82
CA THR A 456 -11.12 -15.70 -15.78
C THR A 456 -11.67 -16.47 -16.98
N GLY A 457 -10.81 -17.27 -17.61
CA GLY A 457 -11.13 -18.05 -18.80
C GLY A 457 -10.99 -17.31 -20.14
N ASP A 458 -10.94 -15.97 -20.16
CA ASP A 458 -10.50 -15.24 -21.36
C ASP A 458 -9.05 -15.65 -21.69
N THR A 459 -8.64 -15.55 -22.96
CA THR A 459 -7.28 -15.94 -23.39
C THR A 459 -6.56 -14.75 -24.00
N ALA A 460 -5.30 -14.56 -23.61
CA ALA A 460 -4.40 -13.58 -24.22
C ALA A 460 -3.20 -14.26 -24.87
N THR A 461 -2.76 -13.72 -26.01
CA THR A 461 -1.48 -14.09 -26.60
C THR A 461 -0.36 -13.31 -25.91
N VAL A 462 0.52 -14.02 -25.22
CA VAL A 462 1.69 -13.49 -24.52
C VAL A 462 2.96 -13.78 -25.32
N GLU A 463 3.72 -12.73 -25.62
CA GLU A 463 4.95 -12.80 -26.39
C GLU A 463 6.13 -12.25 -25.60
N GLY A 464 7.30 -12.87 -25.76
CA GLY A 464 8.48 -12.45 -25.04
C GLY A 464 9.75 -13.20 -25.38
N ILE A 465 10.73 -13.07 -24.49
CA ILE A 465 12.06 -13.65 -24.61
C ILE A 465 12.42 -14.35 -23.30
N SER A 466 13.05 -15.51 -23.43
CA SER A 466 13.60 -16.32 -22.34
C SER A 466 15.03 -16.76 -22.71
N ARG A 467 15.72 -17.47 -21.81
CA ARG A 467 17.02 -18.08 -22.14
C ARG A 467 16.91 -19.09 -23.30
N SER A 468 15.77 -19.73 -23.46
CA SER A 468 15.46 -20.63 -24.59
C SER A 468 15.16 -19.91 -25.92
N GLY A 469 15.12 -18.58 -25.93
CA GLY A 469 14.81 -17.76 -27.10
C GLY A 469 13.44 -17.09 -27.02
N ARG A 470 12.92 -16.67 -28.18
CA ARG A 470 11.61 -16.02 -28.30
C ARG A 470 10.48 -17.03 -28.06
N PHE A 471 9.43 -16.58 -27.39
CA PHE A 471 8.22 -17.38 -27.20
C PHE A 471 6.97 -16.60 -27.60
N ARG A 472 5.91 -17.36 -27.90
CA ARG A 472 4.54 -16.89 -28.07
C ARG A 472 3.62 -17.97 -27.51
N PHE A 473 2.86 -17.63 -26.48
CA PHE A 473 1.95 -18.54 -25.79
C PHE A 473 0.56 -17.94 -25.72
N ASP A 474 -0.46 -18.75 -25.91
CA ASP A 474 -1.83 -18.37 -25.55
C ASP A 474 -2.05 -18.84 -24.10
N LEU A 475 -2.30 -17.88 -23.20
CA LEU A 475 -2.50 -18.12 -21.79
C LEU A 475 -3.91 -17.68 -21.39
N PRO A 476 -4.66 -18.52 -20.65
CA PRO A 476 -5.92 -18.10 -20.07
C PRO A 476 -5.67 -17.19 -18.86
N PHE A 477 -6.52 -16.20 -18.68
CA PHE A 477 -6.65 -15.50 -17.41
C PHE A 477 -7.18 -16.47 -16.36
N GLN A 478 -6.60 -16.39 -15.16
CA GLN A 478 -6.83 -17.32 -14.06
C GLN A 478 -8.06 -16.97 -13.24
#